data_AF-A0A6N7PXR7-F1
#
_entry.id   AF-A0A6N7PXR7-F1
#
_cell.length_a   1.000
_cell.length_b   1.000
_cell.length_c   1.000
_cell.angle_alpha   90.00
_cell.angle_beta   90.00
_cell.angle_gamma   90.00
#
_symmetry.space_group_name_H-M   'P 1'
#
loop_
_entity.id
_entity.type
_entity.pdbx_description
1 polymer ?
#
loop_
_entity_poly.entity_id
_entity_poly.type
_entity_poly.pdbx_seq_one_letter_code
_entity_poly.pdbx_strand_id
1 'polypeptide(L)'
;MSENAIGKYTGTGIANAMPFKHKLVDVQQGGLGRLKRSKPGCAGVLADLAKSMPEHGQEARIHPDCYAEIVETVQTLEEIRAQRPEADKLAEVLRESEAYYEDKLEGLLSRLAKTVLDTAKDENKPALLATFESAIQYRTLYADKGVATRRKNQQNAGAPAGEGEGPSEG
;
A
#
# COMPACT_ATOMS: atom_id res chain seq x y z
N MET A 1 17.48 -10.12 6.69
CA MET A 1 16.84 -8.83 7.01
C MET A 1 17.62 -8.23 8.17
N SER A 2 18.35 -7.14 7.95
CA SER A 2 19.13 -6.48 9.00
C SER A 2 18.22 -5.89 10.07
N GLU A 3 18.58 -6.02 11.35
CA GLU A 3 17.83 -5.56 12.54
C GLU A 3 17.51 -4.05 12.58
N ASN A 4 17.98 -3.27 11.60
CA ASN A 4 17.78 -1.82 11.50
C ASN A 4 16.71 -1.38 10.48
N ALA A 5 15.90 -2.30 9.92
CA ALA A 5 14.97 -1.99 8.83
C ALA A 5 13.58 -1.48 9.28
N ILE A 6 13.20 -1.65 10.55
CA ILE A 6 11.84 -1.34 11.04
C ILE A 6 11.94 -0.25 12.11
N GLY A 7 11.52 0.97 11.75
CA GLY A 7 11.44 2.12 12.66
C GLY A 7 10.01 2.40 13.12
N LYS A 8 9.85 3.10 14.24
CA LYS A 8 8.54 3.67 14.62
C LYS A 8 8.18 4.80 13.65
N TYR A 9 6.93 4.84 13.22
CA TYR A 9 6.43 5.98 12.46
C TYR A 9 6.42 7.24 13.33
N THR A 10 7.02 8.32 12.84
CA THR A 10 7.15 9.61 13.52
C THR A 10 6.38 10.73 12.83
N GLY A 11 5.71 10.45 11.71
CA GLY A 11 4.87 11.42 11.01
C GLY A 11 3.49 11.60 11.65
N THR A 12 2.67 12.46 11.06
CA THR A 12 1.30 12.70 11.52
C THR A 12 0.45 11.43 11.42
N GLY A 13 -0.27 11.09 12.50
CA GLY A 13 -1.25 9.99 12.51
C GLY A 13 -2.64 10.39 12.04
N ILE A 14 -2.80 11.59 11.48
CA ILE A 14 -4.08 12.18 11.08
C ILE A 14 -3.89 12.75 9.68
N ALA A 15 -4.76 12.33 8.75
CA ALA A 15 -4.94 13.01 7.47
C ALA A 15 -6.33 13.66 7.47
N ASN A 16 -6.39 15.00 7.48
CA ASN A 16 -7.63 15.74 7.72
C ASN A 16 -8.17 16.38 6.43
N ALA A 17 -9.27 15.85 5.91
CA ALA A 17 -9.98 16.42 4.76
C ALA A 17 -11.25 17.21 5.15
N MET A 18 -11.48 17.46 6.44
CA MET A 18 -12.67 18.17 6.93
C MET A 18 -12.88 19.56 6.28
N PRO A 19 -11.85 20.39 6.05
CA PRO A 19 -12.06 21.73 5.47
C PRO A 19 -12.80 21.73 4.13
N PHE A 20 -12.60 20.69 3.31
CA PHE A 20 -13.19 20.55 1.98
C PHE A 20 -14.05 19.29 1.84
N LYS A 21 -14.52 18.69 2.96
CA LYS A 21 -15.30 17.44 2.97
C LYS A 21 -16.50 17.47 2.03
N HIS A 22 -17.21 18.60 1.98
CA HIS A 22 -18.40 18.78 1.15
C HIS A 22 -18.11 18.80 -0.36
N LYS A 23 -16.84 18.95 -0.74
CA LYS A 23 -16.36 18.92 -2.14
C LYS A 23 -15.76 17.58 -2.54
N LEU A 24 -15.62 16.64 -1.60
CA LEU A 24 -15.09 15.32 -1.88
C LEU A 24 -16.10 14.47 -2.62
N VAL A 25 -15.61 13.66 -3.55
CA VAL A 25 -16.41 12.73 -4.34
C VAL A 25 -15.91 11.31 -4.14
N ASP A 26 -16.84 10.37 -3.97
CA ASP A 26 -16.56 8.94 -4.02
C ASP A 26 -16.96 8.42 -5.40
N VAL A 27 -15.96 8.02 -6.18
CA VAL A 27 -16.17 7.53 -7.54
C VAL A 27 -16.20 6.02 -7.49
N GLN A 28 -17.28 5.43 -8.00
CA GLN A 28 -17.43 3.98 -8.10
C GLN A 28 -16.22 3.31 -8.76
N GLN A 29 -15.94 2.08 -8.36
CA GLN A 29 -14.81 1.30 -8.87
C GLN A 29 -14.79 1.28 -10.41
N GLY A 30 -13.65 1.61 -11.00
CA GLY A 30 -13.49 1.73 -12.46
C GLY A 30 -13.95 3.06 -13.08
N GLY A 31 -14.64 3.93 -12.33
CA GLY A 31 -15.14 5.21 -12.82
C GLY A 31 -14.05 6.28 -13.04
N LEU A 32 -12.92 6.17 -12.34
CA LEU A 32 -11.81 7.14 -12.44
C LEU A 32 -11.26 7.27 -13.87
N GLY A 33 -11.25 6.18 -14.65
CA GLY A 33 -10.71 6.19 -16.02
C GLY A 33 -11.51 7.05 -17.01
N ARG A 34 -12.76 7.41 -16.68
CA ARG A 34 -13.61 8.28 -17.51
C ARG A 34 -13.37 9.77 -17.24
N LEU A 35 -12.70 10.12 -16.13
CA LEU A 35 -12.46 11.50 -15.74
C LEU A 35 -11.27 12.08 -16.51
N LYS A 36 -11.46 13.26 -17.09
CA LYS A 36 -10.40 13.97 -17.80
C LYS A 36 -9.40 14.53 -16.80
N ARG A 37 -8.12 14.45 -17.14
CA ARG A 37 -7.03 15.07 -16.38
C ARG A 37 -6.60 16.36 -17.06
N SER A 38 -6.01 17.26 -16.27
CA SER A 38 -5.38 18.47 -16.79
C SER A 38 -4.34 18.09 -17.85
N LYS A 39 -4.36 18.82 -18.97
CA LYS A 39 -3.42 18.64 -20.08
C LYS A 39 -2.23 19.59 -19.93
N PRO A 40 -1.08 19.29 -20.56
CA PRO A 40 0.00 20.26 -20.70
C PRO A 40 -0.53 21.61 -21.22
N GLY A 41 -0.06 22.71 -20.65
CA GLY A 41 -0.50 24.07 -20.99
C GLY A 41 -1.69 24.61 -20.19
N CYS A 42 -2.39 23.79 -19.40
CA CYS A 42 -3.55 24.23 -18.60
C CYS A 42 -3.22 25.40 -17.64
N ALA A 43 -2.04 25.38 -17.02
CA ALA A 43 -1.62 26.47 -16.12
C ALA A 43 -1.45 27.81 -16.85
N GLY A 44 -0.94 27.78 -18.09
CA GLY A 44 -0.83 28.97 -18.94
C GLY A 44 -2.21 29.54 -19.27
N VAL A 45 -3.14 28.68 -19.68
CA VAL A 45 -4.54 29.08 -19.95
C VAL A 45 -5.19 29.73 -18.73
N LEU A 46 -5.01 29.16 -17.53
CA LEU A 46 -5.56 29.73 -16.30
C LEU A 46 -4.94 31.11 -15.99
N ALA A 47 -3.63 31.27 -16.20
CA ALA A 47 -2.96 32.55 -16.01
C ALA A 47 -3.44 33.62 -17.01
N ASP A 48 -3.67 33.23 -18.27
CA ASP A 48 -4.18 34.13 -19.32
C ASP A 48 -5.64 34.52 -19.06
N LEU A 49 -6.47 33.57 -18.59
CA LEU A 49 -7.84 33.83 -18.17
C LEU A 49 -7.90 34.79 -16.99
N ALA A 50 -7.01 34.66 -16.01
CA ALA A 50 -6.98 35.54 -14.84
C ALA A 50 -6.70 37.01 -15.19
N LYS A 51 -5.98 37.27 -16.29
CA LYS A 51 -5.74 38.62 -16.83
C LYS A 51 -6.88 39.10 -17.72
N SER A 52 -7.35 38.22 -18.62
CA SER A 52 -8.30 38.59 -19.67
C SER A 52 -9.75 38.70 -19.16
N MET A 53 -10.15 37.92 -18.15
CA MET A 53 -11.53 37.89 -17.68
C MET A 53 -12.00 39.22 -17.06
N PRO A 54 -11.20 39.90 -16.20
CA PRO A 54 -11.58 41.23 -15.69
C PRO A 54 -11.74 42.30 -16.78
N GLU A 55 -10.92 42.24 -17.83
CA GLU A 55 -10.88 43.28 -18.87
C GLU A 55 -11.90 43.01 -20.00
N HIS A 56 -12.01 41.77 -20.44
CA HIS A 56 -12.75 41.38 -21.66
C HIS A 56 -13.93 40.45 -21.42
N GLY A 57 -14.15 39.97 -20.19
CA GLY A 57 -15.19 38.97 -19.90
C GLY A 57 -16.60 39.43 -20.29
N GLN A 58 -16.93 40.70 -20.00
CA GLN A 58 -18.23 41.27 -20.35
C GLN A 58 -18.40 41.44 -21.86
N GLU A 59 -17.36 41.91 -22.56
CA GLU A 59 -17.36 42.07 -24.02
C GLU A 59 -17.54 40.72 -24.72
N ALA A 60 -16.88 39.68 -24.21
CA ALA A 60 -17.03 38.30 -24.65
C ALA A 60 -18.37 37.66 -24.26
N ARG A 61 -19.25 38.38 -23.54
CA ARG A 61 -20.55 37.91 -23.03
C ARG A 61 -20.44 36.64 -22.17
N ILE A 62 -19.32 36.49 -21.45
CA ILE A 62 -19.12 35.39 -20.51
C ILE A 62 -19.81 35.76 -19.19
N HIS A 63 -20.66 34.87 -18.70
CA HIS A 63 -21.29 35.07 -17.39
C HIS A 63 -20.21 35.04 -16.29
N PRO A 64 -20.20 35.99 -15.32
CA PRO A 64 -19.20 36.03 -14.26
C PRO A 64 -19.06 34.70 -13.50
N ASP A 65 -20.18 34.01 -13.27
CA ASP A 65 -20.21 32.72 -12.58
C ASP A 65 -19.37 31.63 -13.28
N CYS A 66 -19.23 31.68 -14.61
CA CYS A 66 -18.42 30.69 -15.34
C CYS A 66 -16.95 30.78 -14.93
N TYR A 67 -16.42 31.99 -14.76
CA TYR A 67 -15.04 32.16 -14.32
C TYR A 67 -14.89 31.91 -12.83
N ALA A 68 -15.88 32.31 -12.02
CA ALA A 68 -15.89 32.00 -10.59
C ALA A 68 -15.85 30.48 -10.32
N GLU A 69 -16.62 29.68 -11.07
CA GLU A 69 -16.64 28.22 -10.97
C GLU A 69 -15.28 27.61 -11.33
N ILE A 70 -14.61 28.14 -12.36
CA ILE A 70 -13.24 27.72 -12.74
C ILE A 70 -12.27 27.98 -11.58
N VAL A 71 -12.30 29.19 -11.01
CA VAL A 71 -11.42 29.57 -9.90
C VAL A 71 -11.67 28.68 -8.68
N GLU A 72 -12.92 28.46 -8.30
CA GLU A 72 -13.28 27.59 -7.17
C GLU A 72 -12.80 26.14 -7.41
N THR A 73 -12.98 25.63 -8.62
CA THR A 73 -12.54 24.27 -9.00
C THR A 73 -11.03 24.13 -8.90
N VAL A 74 -10.27 25.13 -9.35
CA VAL A 74 -8.81 25.14 -9.27
C VAL A 74 -8.34 25.16 -7.81
N GLN A 75 -8.92 26.04 -6.98
CA GLN A 75 -8.60 26.11 -5.55
C GLN A 75 -8.86 24.79 -4.83
N THR A 76 -10.04 24.21 -5.07
CA THR A 76 -10.41 22.90 -4.50
C THR A 76 -9.42 21.80 -4.91
N LEU A 77 -8.99 21.81 -6.18
CA LEU A 77 -8.01 20.85 -6.68
C LEU A 77 -6.63 21.02 -6.01
N GLU A 78 -6.21 22.25 -5.73
CA GLU A 78 -4.98 22.57 -5.03
C GLU A 78 -5.04 22.12 -3.57
N GLU A 79 -6.14 22.39 -2.86
CA GLU A 79 -6.37 21.91 -1.49
C GLU A 79 -6.29 20.38 -1.40
N ILE A 80 -6.97 19.67 -2.31
CA ILE A 80 -6.92 18.21 -2.38
C ILE A 80 -5.49 17.73 -2.63
N ARG A 81 -4.77 18.37 -3.56
CA ARG A 81 -3.38 17.98 -3.90
C ARG A 81 -2.40 18.25 -2.78
N ALA A 82 -2.62 19.30 -1.98
CA ALA A 82 -1.79 19.61 -0.83
C ALA A 82 -1.96 18.58 0.30
N GLN A 83 -3.20 18.11 0.53
CA GLN A 83 -3.50 17.13 1.59
C GLN A 83 -3.20 15.68 1.20
N ARG A 84 -3.27 15.35 -0.10
CA ARG A 84 -3.15 13.95 -0.58
C ARG A 84 -1.88 13.23 -0.14
N PRO A 85 -0.67 13.83 -0.19
CA PRO A 85 0.56 13.13 0.20
C PRO A 85 0.56 12.61 1.63
N GLU A 86 -0.04 13.35 2.57
CA GLU A 86 -0.15 12.92 3.97
C GLU A 86 -1.11 11.72 4.11
N ALA A 87 -2.24 11.73 3.40
CA ALA A 87 -3.15 10.59 3.35
C ALA A 87 -2.51 9.36 2.69
N ASP A 88 -1.82 9.55 1.56
CA ASP A 88 -1.13 8.47 0.83
C ASP A 88 -0.07 7.81 1.73
N LYS A 89 0.73 8.62 2.46
CA LYS A 89 1.75 8.09 3.36
C LYS A 89 1.16 7.40 4.58
N LEU A 90 0.08 7.94 5.17
CA LEU A 90 -0.59 7.26 6.28
C LEU A 90 -1.17 5.90 5.85
N ALA A 91 -1.76 5.82 4.65
CA ALA A 91 -2.25 4.56 4.09
C ALA A 91 -1.12 3.55 3.80
N GLU A 92 0.04 4.02 3.34
CA GLU A 92 1.25 3.20 3.21
C GLU A 92 1.69 2.63 4.56
N VAL A 93 1.86 3.47 5.58
CA VAL A 93 2.33 3.06 6.92
C VAL A 93 1.34 2.10 7.59
N LEU A 94 0.03 2.29 7.39
CA LEU A 94 -0.99 1.38 7.91
C LEU A 94 -0.85 -0.02 7.29
N ARG A 95 -0.64 -0.12 5.97
CA ARG A 95 -0.42 -1.41 5.28
C ARG A 95 0.89 -2.07 5.72
N GLU A 96 1.95 -1.30 5.89
CA GLU A 96 3.23 -1.81 6.41
C GLU A 96 3.09 -2.32 7.84
N SER A 97 2.35 -1.58 8.68
CA SER A 97 2.08 -1.95 10.06
C SER A 97 1.23 -3.21 10.16
N GLU A 98 0.20 -3.34 9.32
CA GLU A 98 -0.63 -4.53 9.21
C GLU A 98 0.25 -5.76 8.91
N ALA A 99 1.03 -5.72 7.82
CA ALA A 99 1.94 -6.82 7.46
C ALA A 99 2.95 -7.15 8.57
N TYR A 100 3.50 -6.14 9.25
CA TYR A 100 4.41 -6.34 10.37
C TYR A 100 3.74 -7.03 11.55
N TYR A 101 2.54 -6.60 11.94
CA TYR A 101 1.82 -7.18 13.07
C TYR A 101 1.26 -8.57 12.75
N GLU A 102 0.90 -8.84 11.49
CA GLU A 102 0.59 -10.18 11.01
C GLU A 102 1.80 -11.12 11.14
N ASP A 103 2.97 -10.75 10.63
CA ASP A 103 4.20 -11.57 10.78
C ASP A 103 4.55 -11.81 12.26
N LYS A 104 4.44 -10.76 13.08
CA LYS A 104 4.67 -10.87 14.52
C LYS A 104 3.68 -11.82 15.19
N LEU A 105 2.39 -11.75 14.82
CA LEU A 105 1.35 -12.64 15.31
C LEU A 105 1.66 -14.10 14.93
N GLU A 106 2.00 -14.35 13.68
CA GLU A 106 2.38 -15.68 13.18
C GLU A 106 3.58 -16.27 13.94
N GLY A 107 4.60 -15.44 14.18
CA GLY A 107 5.77 -15.83 14.99
C GLY A 107 5.42 -16.10 16.46
N LEU A 108 4.43 -15.41 17.03
CA LEU A 108 3.94 -15.66 18.39
C LEU A 108 3.13 -16.96 18.46
N LEU A 109 2.21 -17.20 17.52
CA LEU A 109 1.41 -18.42 17.44
C LEU A 109 2.29 -19.66 17.25
N SER A 110 3.28 -19.58 16.35
CA SER A 110 4.24 -20.66 16.11
C SER A 110 5.06 -21.02 17.36
N ARG A 111 5.49 -20.01 18.12
CA ARG A 111 6.22 -20.21 19.39
C ARG A 111 5.31 -20.82 20.45
N LEU A 112 4.09 -20.31 20.62
CA LEU A 112 3.10 -20.83 21.57
C LEU A 112 2.83 -22.32 21.31
N ALA A 113 2.50 -22.68 20.08
CA ALA A 113 2.22 -24.06 19.72
C ALA A 113 3.43 -24.99 19.95
N LYS A 114 4.65 -24.52 19.67
CA LYS A 114 5.88 -25.26 19.99
C LYS A 114 6.05 -25.44 21.51
N THR A 115 5.87 -24.39 22.30
CA THR A 115 5.95 -24.47 23.76
C THR A 115 4.95 -25.49 24.30
N VAL A 116 3.70 -25.49 23.83
CA VAL A 116 2.70 -26.47 24.25
C VAL A 116 3.12 -27.89 23.91
N LEU A 117 3.62 -28.15 22.70
CA LEU A 117 4.11 -29.47 22.29
C LEU A 117 5.27 -29.95 23.16
N ASP A 118 6.26 -29.08 23.38
CA ASP A 118 7.45 -29.38 24.18
C ASP A 118 7.03 -29.65 25.64
N THR A 119 6.21 -28.78 26.26
CA THR A 119 5.71 -28.97 27.63
C THR A 119 4.85 -30.23 27.80
N ALA A 120 3.95 -30.51 26.85
CA ALA A 120 3.11 -31.71 26.91
C ALA A 120 3.95 -32.99 26.91
N LYS A 121 5.05 -33.00 26.15
CA LYS A 121 6.00 -34.10 26.07
C LYS A 121 6.87 -34.19 27.32
N ASP A 122 7.52 -33.09 27.71
CA ASP A 122 8.53 -33.07 28.76
C ASP A 122 7.92 -33.27 30.16
N GLU A 123 6.71 -32.76 30.38
CA GLU A 123 5.98 -32.93 31.65
C GLU A 123 4.97 -34.10 31.63
N ASN A 124 4.90 -34.86 30.53
CA ASN A 124 3.94 -35.95 30.32
C ASN A 124 2.48 -35.55 30.57
N LYS A 125 2.06 -34.40 30.01
CA LYS A 125 0.72 -33.81 30.13
C LYS A 125 -0.02 -33.83 28.77
N PRO A 126 -0.48 -35.00 28.29
CA PRO A 126 -1.11 -35.11 26.97
C PRO A 126 -2.42 -34.33 26.83
N ALA A 127 -3.11 -34.03 27.95
CA ALA A 127 -4.32 -33.22 27.95
C ALA A 127 -4.10 -31.80 27.35
N LEU A 128 -2.88 -31.25 27.45
CA LEU A 128 -2.54 -29.96 26.84
C LEU A 128 -2.67 -29.98 25.32
N LEU A 129 -2.43 -31.11 24.67
CA LEU A 129 -2.54 -31.24 23.22
C LEU A 129 -3.99 -31.03 22.76
N ALA A 130 -4.95 -31.59 23.49
CA ALA A 130 -6.37 -31.42 23.19
C ALA A 130 -6.85 -29.99 23.46
N THR A 131 -6.36 -29.36 24.54
CA THR A 131 -6.74 -27.97 24.89
C THR A 131 -6.28 -26.95 23.84
N PHE A 132 -5.11 -27.17 23.21
CA PHE A 132 -4.50 -26.25 22.25
C PHE A 132 -4.47 -26.78 20.82
N GLU A 133 -5.34 -27.74 20.49
CA GLU A 133 -5.34 -28.46 19.21
C GLU A 133 -5.32 -27.50 18.01
N SER A 134 -6.16 -26.47 17.98
CA SER A 134 -6.23 -25.52 16.87
C SER A 134 -4.91 -24.75 16.64
N ALA A 135 -4.20 -24.38 17.71
CA ALA A 135 -2.90 -23.70 17.58
C ALA A 135 -1.81 -24.65 17.05
N ILE A 136 -1.86 -25.91 17.48
CA ILE A 136 -0.94 -26.96 17.01
C ILE A 136 -1.19 -27.27 15.53
N GLN A 137 -2.46 -27.46 15.14
CA GLN A 137 -2.86 -27.68 13.75
C GLN A 137 -2.53 -26.47 12.86
N TYR A 138 -2.75 -25.24 13.34
CA TYR A 138 -2.40 -24.05 12.58
C TYR A 138 -0.90 -23.98 12.26
N ARG A 139 -0.05 -24.36 13.22
CA ARG A 139 1.40 -24.44 13.02
C ARG A 139 1.81 -25.45 11.93
N THR A 140 1.09 -26.58 11.78
CA THR A 140 1.47 -27.59 10.76
C THR A 140 1.24 -27.10 9.34
N LEU A 141 0.25 -26.23 9.11
CA LEU A 141 -0.01 -25.61 7.79
C LEU A 141 1.22 -24.92 7.18
N TYR A 142 2.10 -24.35 8.01
CA TYR A 142 3.30 -23.65 7.57
C TYR A 142 4.56 -24.52 7.60
N ALA A 143 4.62 -25.54 8.47
CA ALA A 143 5.71 -26.51 8.49
C ALA A 143 5.83 -27.23 7.13
N ASP A 144 4.70 -27.61 6.54
CA ASP A 144 4.64 -28.31 5.26
C ASP A 144 5.09 -27.41 4.09
N LYS A 145 4.72 -26.12 4.11
CA LYS A 145 5.18 -25.13 3.12
C LYS A 145 6.69 -24.87 3.21
N GLY A 146 7.25 -24.84 4.42
CA GLY A 146 8.68 -24.68 4.65
C GLY A 146 9.49 -25.86 4.12
N VAL A 147 9.01 -27.09 4.29
CA VAL A 147 9.62 -28.29 3.73
C VAL A 147 9.52 -28.30 2.20
N ALA A 148 8.37 -27.94 1.63
CA ALA A 148 8.19 -27.85 0.18
C ALA A 148 9.14 -26.82 -0.46
N THR A 149 9.32 -25.66 0.18
CA THR A 149 10.24 -24.61 -0.29
C THR A 149 11.70 -25.05 -0.20
N ARG A 150 12.10 -25.69 0.90
CA ARG A 150 13.46 -26.25 1.06
C ARG A 150 13.74 -27.34 0.04
N ARG A 151 12.79 -28.24 -0.21
CA ARG A 151 12.89 -29.29 -1.23
C ARG A 151 13.03 -28.69 -2.64
N LYS A 152 12.28 -27.65 -2.96
CA LYS A 152 12.38 -26.93 -4.24
C LYS A 152 13.73 -26.21 -4.41
N ASN A 153 14.23 -25.57 -3.35
CA ASN A 153 15.54 -24.91 -3.38
C ASN A 153 16.70 -25.92 -3.51
N GLN A 154 16.60 -27.09 -2.87
CA GLN A 154 17.58 -28.17 -3.03
C GLN A 154 17.55 -28.79 -4.43
N GLN A 155 16.37 -28.89 -5.06
CA GLN A 155 16.24 -29.36 -6.44
C GLN A 155 16.81 -28.35 -7.46
N ASN A 156 16.61 -27.05 -7.23
CA ASN A 156 17.18 -26.01 -8.09
C ASN A 156 18.68 -25.79 -7.90
N ALA A 157 19.23 -26.11 -6.72
CA ALA A 157 20.66 -26.08 -6.45
C ALA A 157 21.42 -27.32 -6.95
N GLY A 158 20.69 -28.35 -7.43
CA GLY A 158 21.25 -29.61 -7.95
C GLY A 158 21.31 -29.72 -9.47
N ALA A 159 20.91 -28.69 -10.22
CA ALA A 159 21.12 -28.65 -11.67
C ALA A 159 22.57 -28.22 -11.94
N PRO A 160 23.46 -29.10 -12.44
CA PRO A 160 24.80 -28.69 -12.80
C PRO A 160 24.71 -27.69 -13.96
N ALA A 161 25.43 -26.58 -13.83
CA ALA A 161 25.79 -25.75 -14.96
C ALA A 161 26.55 -26.63 -15.95
N GLY A 162 25.88 -27.03 -17.04
CA GLY A 162 26.54 -27.68 -18.16
C GLY A 162 27.47 -26.69 -18.84
N GLU A 163 28.77 -26.91 -18.65
CA GLU A 163 29.83 -26.36 -19.50
C GLU A 163 29.80 -27.02 -20.88
N GLY A 164 30.16 -26.22 -21.90
CA GLY A 164 30.38 -26.62 -23.29
C GLY A 164 29.63 -25.66 -24.22
N GLU A 165 30.24 -24.90 -25.12
CA GLU A 165 31.60 -24.89 -25.65
C GLU A 165 31.66 -23.62 -26.55
N GLY A 166 32.66 -22.75 -26.37
CA GLY A 166 33.19 -22.00 -27.51
C GLY A 166 34.38 -22.78 -28.06
N PRO A 167 34.90 -22.54 -29.28
CA PRO A 167 34.54 -21.53 -30.30
C PRO A 167 34.43 -22.11 -31.74
N SER A 168 33.89 -21.36 -32.72
CA SER A 168 34.40 -21.46 -34.11
C SER A 168 34.08 -20.22 -34.93
N GLU A 169 35.12 -19.65 -35.54
CA GLU A 169 35.11 -18.59 -36.54
C GLU A 169 34.33 -18.98 -37.81
N GLY A 170 33.83 -17.95 -38.51
CA GLY A 170 33.23 -18.01 -39.84
C GLY A 170 32.75 -16.62 -40.27
#